data_AF-A0A9D0ZYS9-F1
#
_entry.id   AF-A0A9D0ZYS9-F1
#
_cell.length_a   1.000
_cell.length_b   1.000
_cell.length_c   1.000
_cell.angle_alpha   90.00
_cell.angle_beta   90.00
_cell.angle_gamma   90.00
#
_symmetry.space_group_name_H-M   'P 1'
#
loop_
_entity.id
_entity.type
_entity.pdbx_description
1 polymer ?
#
loop_
_entity_poly.entity_id
_entity_poly.type
_entity_poly.pdbx_seq_one_letter_code
_entity_poly.pdbx_strand_id
1 'polypeptide(L)'
;MRRKLARQITNWTMRNSLLTKEGEADVVCYGIETILEFIEVVLICFLIGSLFGKGSETALALGGFCILRSQAGGVHCRERWQCRFCMGMIVTIAVFVPDILVLPLWVRSLLFVGMGMVLYQKAPANGEKAKIEDV
;
A
#
# COMPACT_ATOMS: atom_id res chain seq x y z
N MET A 1 -10.25 -13.35 9.08
CA MET A 1 -10.79 -13.79 7.78
C MET A 1 -9.72 -13.77 6.69
N ARG A 2 -9.04 -12.63 6.48
CA ARG A 2 -7.97 -12.44 5.49
C ARG A 2 -6.87 -13.52 5.48
N ARG A 3 -6.27 -13.85 6.64
CA ARG A 3 -5.26 -14.93 6.75
C ARG A 3 -5.77 -16.33 6.35
N LYS A 4 -7.07 -16.62 6.52
CA LYS A 4 -7.65 -17.90 6.08
C LYS A 4 -7.75 -17.97 4.55
N LEU A 5 -8.16 -16.88 3.91
CA LEU A 5 -8.19 -16.76 2.45
C LEU A 5 -6.77 -16.80 1.86
N ALA A 6 -5.83 -16.06 2.46
CA ALA A 6 -4.43 -16.08 2.05
C ALA A 6 -3.85 -17.50 2.11
N ARG A 7 -4.06 -18.22 3.22
CA ARG A 7 -3.66 -19.64 3.35
C ARG A 7 -4.30 -20.56 2.32
N GLN A 8 -5.58 -20.35 1.98
CA GLN A 8 -6.24 -21.16 0.94
C GLN A 8 -5.58 -20.95 -0.43
N ILE A 9 -5.26 -19.71 -0.78
CA ILE A 9 -4.59 -19.38 -2.04
C ILE A 9 -3.16 -19.94 -2.03
N THR A 10 -2.39 -19.77 -0.96
CA THR A 10 -1.05 -20.36 -0.82
C THR A 10 -1.10 -21.89 -0.93
N ASN A 11 -2.04 -22.55 -0.26
CA ASN A 11 -2.19 -24.01 -0.32
C ASN A 11 -2.58 -24.49 -1.73
N TRP A 12 -3.31 -23.68 -2.50
CA TRP A 12 -3.59 -23.96 -3.91
C TRP A 12 -2.32 -23.84 -4.76
N THR A 13 -1.51 -22.80 -4.53
CA THR A 13 -0.22 -22.60 -5.21
C THR A 13 0.78 -23.73 -4.90
N MET A 14 0.84 -24.19 -3.65
CA MET A 14 1.67 -25.33 -3.22
C MET A 14 1.26 -26.64 -3.92
N ARG A 15 -0.05 -26.90 -4.03
CA ARG A 15 -0.57 -28.12 -4.71
C ARG A 15 -0.26 -28.14 -6.20
N ASN A 16 -0.14 -26.97 -6.83
CA ASN A 16 0.14 -26.86 -8.25
C ASN A 16 1.65 -26.89 -8.59
N SER A 17 2.50 -27.28 -7.63
CA SER A 17 3.97 -27.39 -7.75
C SER A 17 4.70 -26.08 -8.11
N LEU A 18 4.05 -24.93 -7.90
CA LEU A 18 4.65 -23.61 -8.16
C LEU A 18 5.62 -23.17 -7.05
N LEU A 19 5.62 -23.89 -5.93
CA LEU A 19 6.44 -23.63 -4.74
C LEU A 19 7.00 -24.95 -4.23
N THR A 20 8.30 -25.02 -3.98
CA THR A 20 9.02 -26.28 -3.67
C THR A 20 9.51 -26.31 -2.21
N LYS A 21 9.44 -25.19 -1.47
CA LYS A 21 9.95 -25.06 -0.10
C LYS A 21 8.91 -24.44 0.84
N GLU A 22 8.79 -24.97 2.06
CA GLU A 22 7.85 -24.46 3.08
C GLU A 22 8.11 -23.00 3.47
N GLY A 23 9.38 -22.56 3.49
CA GLY A 23 9.72 -21.15 3.76
C GLY A 23 9.21 -20.16 2.70
N GLU A 24 9.01 -20.60 1.46
CA GLU A 24 8.41 -19.75 0.40
C GLU A 24 6.90 -19.63 0.57
N ALA A 25 6.25 -20.63 1.19
CA ALA A 25 4.81 -20.65 1.40
C ALA A 25 4.36 -19.54 2.37
N ASP A 26 5.10 -19.31 3.45
CA ASP A 26 4.79 -18.25 4.41
C ASP A 26 4.99 -16.85 3.81
N VAL A 27 6.05 -16.67 3.01
CA VAL A 27 6.28 -15.42 2.26
C VAL A 27 5.15 -15.15 1.27
N VAL A 28 4.70 -16.18 0.54
CA VAL A 28 3.57 -16.06 -0.40
C VAL A 28 2.26 -15.80 0.34
N CYS A 29 1.98 -16.50 1.44
CA CYS A 29 0.80 -16.26 2.27
C CYS A 29 0.79 -14.81 2.79
N TYR A 30 1.95 -14.31 3.19
CA TYR A 30 2.10 -12.93 3.64
C TYR A 30 1.87 -11.92 2.51
N GLY A 31 2.44 -12.17 1.33
CA GLY A 31 2.24 -11.33 0.15
C GLY A 31 0.77 -11.25 -0.26
N ILE A 32 0.08 -12.39 -0.29
CA ILE A 32 -1.36 -12.45 -0.60
C ILE A 32 -2.18 -11.70 0.44
N GLU A 33 -1.88 -11.86 1.72
CA GLU A 33 -2.57 -11.11 2.77
C GLU A 33 -2.38 -9.60 2.63
N THR A 34 -1.17 -9.17 2.26
CA THR A 34 -0.83 -7.77 2.02
C THR A 34 -1.60 -7.19 0.82
N ILE A 35 -1.75 -7.98 -0.25
CA ILE A 35 -2.53 -7.59 -1.43
C ILE A 35 -4.02 -7.47 -1.09
N LEU A 36 -4.56 -8.44 -0.34
CA LEU A 36 -5.96 -8.40 0.10
C LEU A 36 -6.27 -7.18 0.97
N GLU A 37 -5.37 -6.84 1.90
CA GLU A 37 -5.52 -5.63 2.72
C GLU A 37 -5.47 -4.34 1.89
N PHE A 38 -4.61 -4.30 0.87
CA PHE A 38 -4.51 -3.16 -0.03
C PHE A 38 -5.78 -2.98 -0.87
N ILE A 39 -6.32 -4.06 -1.44
CA ILE A 39 -7.57 -4.04 -2.21
C ILE A 39 -8.74 -3.52 -1.36
N GLU A 40 -8.84 -3.98 -0.11
CA GLU A 40 -9.90 -3.55 0.81
C GLU A 40 -9.86 -2.04 1.06
N VAL A 41 -8.67 -1.48 1.33
CA VAL A 41 -8.52 -0.03 1.58
C VAL A 41 -8.78 0.79 0.31
N VAL A 42 -8.29 0.34 -0.85
CA VAL A 42 -8.54 1.00 -2.14
C VAL A 42 -10.04 1.08 -2.42
N LEU A 43 -10.77 -0.03 -2.24
CA LEU A 43 -12.23 -0.07 -2.45
C LEU A 43 -12.97 0.86 -1.49
N ILE A 44 -12.65 0.83 -0.19
CA ILE A 44 -13.30 1.68 0.81
C ILE A 44 -13.04 3.16 0.51
N CYS A 45 -11.78 3.54 0.27
CA CYS A 45 -11.42 4.92 -0.04
C CYS A 45 -12.09 5.39 -1.33
N PHE A 46 -12.11 4.57 -2.39
CA PHE A 46 -12.75 4.92 -3.65
C PHE A 46 -14.27 5.08 -3.52
N LEU A 47 -14.94 4.20 -2.77
CA LEU A 47 -16.38 4.32 -2.49
C LEU A 47 -16.69 5.60 -1.71
N ILE A 48 -15.93 5.89 -0.65
CA ILE A 48 -16.08 7.12 0.13
C ILE A 48 -15.85 8.35 -0.76
N GLY A 49 -14.75 8.38 -1.52
CA GLY A 49 -14.44 9.47 -2.44
C GLY A 49 -15.51 9.69 -3.51
N SER A 50 -16.07 8.61 -4.05
CA SER A 50 -17.18 8.67 -5.00
C SER A 50 -18.46 9.24 -4.37
N LEU A 51 -18.78 8.87 -3.13
CA LEU A 51 -19.93 9.43 -2.40
C LEU A 51 -19.82 10.94 -2.18
N PHE A 52 -18.60 11.47 -2.01
CA PHE A 52 -18.36 12.91 -1.89
C PHE A 52 -18.18 13.62 -3.25
N GLY A 53 -18.38 12.93 -4.37
CA GLY A 53 -18.21 13.49 -5.72
C GLY A 53 -16.76 13.75 -6.13
N LYS A 54 -15.79 13.21 -5.37
CA LYS A 54 -14.33 13.40 -5.54
C LYS A 54 -13.61 12.14 -6.02
N GLY A 55 -14.28 11.37 -6.88
CA GLY A 55 -13.75 10.10 -7.37
C GLY A 55 -12.42 10.25 -8.11
N SER A 56 -12.26 11.31 -8.91
CA SER A 56 -11.03 11.63 -9.66
C SER A 56 -9.85 11.94 -8.75
N GLU A 57 -10.06 12.76 -7.73
CA GLU A 57 -9.07 13.18 -6.74
C GLU A 57 -8.64 11.99 -5.91
N THR A 58 -9.61 11.15 -5.54
CA THR A 58 -9.37 9.90 -4.83
C THR A 58 -8.57 8.91 -5.66
N ALA A 59 -8.87 8.77 -6.95
CA ALA A 59 -8.11 7.91 -7.86
C ALA A 59 -6.65 8.39 -8.02
N LEU A 60 -6.43 9.70 -8.15
CA LEU A 60 -5.09 10.30 -8.22
C LEU A 60 -4.32 10.12 -6.90
N ALA A 61 -4.97 10.34 -5.76
CA ALA A 61 -4.38 10.13 -4.44
C ALA A 61 -4.00 8.65 -4.21
N LEU A 62 -4.87 7.72 -4.61
CA LEU A 62 -4.60 6.28 -4.55
C LEU A 62 -3.44 5.89 -5.47
N GLY A 63 -3.42 6.38 -6.72
CA GLY A 63 -2.33 6.13 -7.66
C GLY A 63 -0.97 6.63 -7.14
N GLY A 64 -0.95 7.82 -6.55
CA GLY A 64 0.22 8.35 -5.86
C GLY A 64 0.66 7.46 -4.69
N PHE A 65 -0.29 7.05 -3.85
CA PHE A 65 -0.04 6.17 -2.73
C PHE A 65 0.51 4.79 -3.16
N CYS A 66 0.06 4.23 -4.28
CA CYS A 66 0.60 2.98 -4.84
C CYS A 66 2.10 3.08 -5.12
N ILE A 67 2.54 4.19 -5.72
CA ILE A 67 3.95 4.45 -6.05
C ILE A 67 4.77 4.62 -4.78
N LEU A 68 4.21 5.27 -3.75
CA LEU A 68 4.89 5.38 -2.45
C LEU A 68 5.00 4.03 -1.75
N ARG A 69 3.94 3.20 -1.83
CA ARG A 69 3.90 1.87 -1.22
C ARG A 69 4.88 0.90 -1.88
N SER A 70 5.03 0.95 -3.21
CA SER A 70 5.98 0.07 -3.92
C SER A 70 7.43 0.35 -3.51
N GLN A 71 7.76 1.61 -3.20
CA GLN A 71 9.10 2.01 -2.76
C GLN A 71 9.41 1.69 -1.29
N ALA A 72 8.39 1.50 -0.45
CA ALA A 72 8.57 1.18 0.97
C ALA A 72 9.01 -0.28 1.24
N GLY A 73 9.14 -1.11 0.20
CA GLY A 73 9.95 -2.34 0.21
C GLY A 73 9.61 -3.40 1.27
N GLY A 74 8.46 -3.32 1.94
CA GLY A 74 8.09 -4.29 2.97
C GLY A 74 8.59 -3.99 4.39
N VAL A 75 9.02 -2.76 4.71
CA VAL A 75 9.20 -2.35 6.12
C VAL A 75 7.82 -2.24 6.77
N HIS A 76 7.28 -3.38 7.19
CA HIS A 76 6.02 -3.46 7.90
C HIS A 76 6.26 -3.21 9.39
N CYS A 77 5.66 -2.15 9.93
CA CYS A 77 5.56 -1.98 11.36
C CYS A 77 4.90 -3.22 11.97
N ARG A 78 5.42 -3.63 13.13
CA ARG A 78 5.07 -4.80 13.96
C ARG A 78 3.55 -5.07 14.19
N GLU A 79 2.69 -4.12 13.83
CA GLU A 79 1.23 -4.18 13.99
C GLU A 79 0.50 -3.87 12.67
N ARG A 80 -0.06 -4.91 12.02
CA ARG A 80 -0.78 -4.83 10.73
C ARG A 80 -1.97 -3.87 10.72
N TRP A 81 -2.58 -3.60 11.86
CA TRP A 81 -3.69 -2.65 11.96
C TRP A 81 -3.25 -1.20 11.82
N GLN A 82 -2.06 -0.87 12.30
CA GLN A 82 -1.52 0.49 12.23
C GLN A 82 -1.26 0.88 10.78
N CYS A 83 -0.77 -0.05 9.95
CA CYS A 83 -0.55 0.20 8.52
C CYS A 83 -1.86 0.53 7.78
N ARG A 84 -2.93 -0.24 8.04
CA ARG A 84 -4.26 0.03 7.45
C ARG A 84 -4.81 1.39 7.86
N PHE A 85 -4.70 1.72 9.15
CA PHE A 85 -5.20 2.99 9.66
C PHE A 85 -4.40 4.18 9.09
N CYS A 86 -3.07 4.10 9.11
CA CYS A 86 -2.21 5.13 8.52
C CYS A 86 -2.45 5.30 7.02
N MET A 87 -2.64 4.21 6.28
CA MET A 87 -2.96 4.26 4.85
C MET A 87 -4.29 4.97 4.59
N GLY A 88 -5.35 4.60 5.33
CA GLY A 88 -6.63 5.29 5.24
C GLY A 88 -6.51 6.78 5.55
N MET A 89 -5.81 7.13 6.64
CA MET A 89 -5.57 8.52 7.02
C MET A 89 -4.83 9.32 5.95
N ILE A 90 -3.76 8.78 5.37
CA ILE A 90 -2.98 9.45 4.33
C ILE A 90 -3.86 9.72 3.09
N VAL A 91 -4.65 8.74 2.65
CA VAL A 91 -5.53 8.90 1.49
C VAL A 91 -6.64 9.90 1.77
N THR A 92 -7.28 9.84 2.94
CA THR A 92 -8.31 10.80 3.35
C THR A 92 -7.74 12.22 3.42
N ILE A 93 -6.60 12.42 4.08
CA ILE A 93 -5.93 13.73 4.13
C ILE A 93 -5.61 14.22 2.72
N ALA A 94 -5.08 13.38 1.84
CA ALA A 94 -4.75 13.75 0.46
C ALA A 94 -5.97 14.22 -0.35
N VAL A 95 -7.16 13.68 -0.08
CA VAL A 95 -8.41 14.04 -0.77
C VAL A 95 -9.03 15.33 -0.22
N PHE A 96 -8.95 15.58 1.09
CA PHE A 96 -9.60 16.73 1.74
C PHE A 96 -8.70 17.96 1.92
N VAL A 97 -7.37 17.82 1.96
CA VAL A 97 -6.44 18.96 2.04
C VAL A 97 -6.61 19.98 0.91
N PRO A 98 -6.86 19.60 -0.36
CA PRO A 98 -7.09 20.54 -1.45
C PRO A 98 -8.30 21.47 -1.24
N ASP A 99 -9.29 21.07 -0.43
CA ASP A 99 -10.44 21.92 -0.12
C ASP A 99 -10.12 22.98 0.93
N ILE A 100 -9.12 22.72 1.78
CA ILE A 100 -8.72 23.59 2.89
C ILE A 100 -7.58 24.53 2.44
N LEU A 101 -6.65 24.02 1.63
CA LEU A 101 -5.57 24.80 1.03
C LEU A 101 -5.88 25.09 -0.44
N VAL A 102 -6.35 26.30 -0.71
CA VAL A 102 -6.52 26.83 -2.08
C VAL A 102 -5.14 27.19 -2.65
N LEU A 103 -4.35 26.18 -2.97
CA LEU A 103 -3.07 26.35 -3.65
C LEU A 103 -3.28 26.30 -5.18
N PRO A 104 -2.54 27.12 -5.94
CA PRO A 104 -2.59 27.02 -7.39
C PRO A 104 -2.04 25.68 -7.85
N LEU A 105 -2.62 25.12 -8.93
CA LEU A 105 -2.41 23.75 -9.38
C LEU A 105 -0.92 23.39 -9.57
N TRP A 106 -0.11 24.35 -10.04
CA TRP A 106 1.33 24.19 -10.27
C TRP A 106 2.13 24.00 -8.98
N VAL A 107 1.77 24.69 -7.88
CA VAL A 107 2.38 24.51 -6.55
C VAL A 107 2.03 23.14 -6.00
N ARG A 108 0.79 22.69 -6.19
CA ARG A 108 0.35 21.35 -5.75
C ARG A 108 1.13 20.24 -6.45
N SER A 109 1.29 20.34 -7.77
CA SER A 109 2.07 19.37 -8.55
C SER A 109 3.55 19.40 -8.17
N LEU A 110 4.14 20.58 -7.95
CA LEU A 110 5.53 20.70 -7.49
C LEU A 110 5.75 20.09 -6.11
N LEU A 111 4.84 20.30 -5.17
CA LEU A 111 4.91 19.70 -3.83
C LEU A 111 4.82 18.18 -3.89
N PHE A 112 3.89 17.64 -4.69
CA PHE A 112 3.73 16.19 -4.87
C PHE A 112 4.99 15.56 -5.48
N VAL A 113 5.53 16.18 -6.54
CA VAL A 113 6.76 15.73 -7.20
C VAL A 113 7.98 15.89 -6.29
N GLY A 114 8.05 16.97 -5.51
CA GLY A 114 9.12 17.22 -4.53
C GLY A 114 9.11 16.19 -3.40
N MET A 115 7.94 15.89 -2.82
CA MET A 115 7.80 14.82 -1.84
C MET A 115 8.15 13.46 -2.45
N GLY A 116 7.69 13.18 -3.67
CA GLY A 116 8.05 11.96 -4.41
C GLY A 116 9.56 11.82 -4.63
N MET A 117 10.26 12.90 -4.96
CA MET A 117 11.72 12.91 -5.12
C MET A 117 12.45 12.72 -3.79
N VAL A 118 12.04 13.39 -2.71
CA VAL A 118 12.64 13.20 -1.38
C VAL A 118 12.42 11.77 -0.90
N LEU A 119 11.24 11.22 -1.14
CA LEU A 119 10.93 9.83 -0.84
C LEU A 119 11.73 8.88 -1.72
N TYR A 120 11.98 9.17 -3.00
CA TYR A 120 12.85 8.34 -3.85
C TYR A 120 14.31 8.35 -3.35
N GLN A 121 14.82 9.50 -2.92
CA GLN A 121 16.18 9.64 -2.38
C GLN A 121 16.35 8.98 -1.01
N LYS A 122 15.30 8.97 -0.19
CA LYS A 122 15.31 8.40 1.17
C LYS A 122 14.66 7.02 1.27
N ALA A 123 14.00 6.55 0.21
CA ALA A 123 13.50 5.20 0.13
C ALA A 123 14.72 4.28 0.21
N PRO A 124 14.66 3.21 1.01
CA PRO A 124 15.71 2.21 1.04
C PRO A 124 15.67 1.44 -0.29
N ALA A 125 16.20 2.05 -1.36
CA ALA A 125 16.36 1.43 -2.67
C ALA A 125 17.47 0.37 -2.67
N ASN A 126 18.16 0.19 -1.54
CA ASN A 126 19.14 -0.86 -1.36
C ASN A 126 19.16 -1.33 0.10
N GLY A 127 18.36 -2.36 0.36
CA GLY A 127 18.34 -3.10 1.61
C GLY A 127 18.38 -4.58 1.32
N GLU A 128 19.46 -5.07 0.71
CA GLU A 128 19.87 -6.49 0.65
C GLU A 128 20.02 -7.14 2.06
N LYS A 129 19.55 -6.48 3.13
CA LYS A 129 19.76 -6.86 4.54
C LYS A 129 18.55 -6.55 5.43
N ALA A 130 17.34 -6.82 4.94
CA ALA A 130 16.22 -7.20 5.81
C ALA A 130 15.81 -8.64 5.44
N LYS A 131 16.75 -9.57 5.67
CA LYS A 131 16.53 -10.97 6.06
C LYS A 131 15.08 -11.14 6.56
N ILE A 132 14.22 -12.02 6.03
CA ILE A 132 14.37 -13.48 5.91
C ILE A 132 15.08 -14.15 7.11
N GLU A 133 15.08 -13.48 8.27
CA GLU A 133 15.31 -14.01 9.62
C GLU A 133 14.30 -13.20 10.43
N ASP A 134 13.02 -13.52 10.35
CA ASP A 134 12.32 -14.09 11.50
C ASP A 134 11.11 -14.94 11.03
N VAL A 135 11.35 -15.88 10.11
CA VAL A 135 10.45 -17.03 9.88
C VAL A 135 11.19 -18.30 10.26
#